data_AF-A0A6A7GCX8-F1
#
_entry.id   AF-A0A6A7GCX8-F1
#
_cell.length_a   1.000
_cell.length_b   1.000
_cell.length_c   1.000
_cell.angle_alpha   90.00
_cell.angle_beta   90.00
_cell.angle_gamma   90.00
#
_symmetry.space_group_name_H-M   'P 1'
#
loop_
_entity.id
_entity.type
_entity.pdbx_description
1 polymer ?
#
loop_
_entity_poly.entity_id
_entity_poly.type
_entity_poly.pdbx_seq_one_letter_code
_entity_poly.pdbx_strand_id
1 'polypeptide(L)'
;ENKHWRSIAMEEKSKDEMAFGNILKKGVLARTDFDISILSKTAPLRMGSRNKRRVFKLACPTEDFMSGTLTFGRWKALSLPPKISTADHRPSVDCRQDVYTYDIPKKENIEFHVNFADPHLFGFYGGGLFAQDEMQVAEHPSLGCLREYLESKPVGEFIARCSVGRHDPTPCIVMGAPRLCHVQVDPNSAEGRPRGLYGNNFAKASQEAIHNAVIPIRPPTISNIIAMVAPSYGAGRYSFNQVKGILETAYTSFLGARMEAYLNSGFIKPSGDLLAIEKKPNVVIHTGNWGTGAYGGNKIMMALLQIVAAQLSGTDLLVYHTVTLDGTKAFDQATELYNHLIPKSGESEIALGTFIDRIIKIGLVWGYSNGT
;
A
#
# COMPACT_ATOMS: atom_id res chain seq x y z
N GLU A 1 -16.98 -45.21 -6.71
CA GLU A 1 -16.75 -43.92 -7.40
C GLU A 1 -16.30 -42.74 -6.52
N ASN A 2 -16.13 -42.89 -5.19
CA ASN A 2 -15.79 -41.77 -4.29
C ASN A 2 -14.30 -41.65 -3.88
N LYS A 3 -13.38 -42.33 -4.59
CA LYS A 3 -11.93 -42.30 -4.29
C LYS A 3 -11.10 -41.42 -5.22
N HIS A 4 -11.62 -41.05 -6.40
CA HIS A 4 -10.85 -40.28 -7.40
C HIS A 4 -10.86 -38.76 -7.13
N TRP A 5 -11.94 -38.22 -6.56
CA TRP A 5 -12.03 -36.80 -6.18
C TRP A 5 -11.14 -36.41 -4.99
N ARG A 6 -10.85 -37.35 -4.08
CA ARG A 6 -9.98 -37.09 -2.91
C ARG A 6 -8.49 -37.03 -3.26
N SER A 7 -8.03 -37.70 -4.31
CA SER A 7 -6.60 -37.65 -4.68
C SER A 7 -6.25 -36.39 -5.48
N ILE A 8 -7.14 -35.93 -6.37
CA ILE A 8 -6.94 -34.67 -7.13
C ILE A 8 -6.93 -33.46 -6.17
N ALA A 9 -7.85 -33.43 -5.20
CA ALA A 9 -7.87 -32.39 -4.17
C ALA A 9 -6.70 -32.45 -3.16
N MET A 10 -5.98 -33.58 -3.06
CA MET A 10 -4.76 -33.68 -2.24
C MET A 10 -3.50 -33.28 -3.03
N GLU A 11 -3.43 -33.57 -4.33
CA GLU A 11 -2.31 -33.14 -5.18
C GLU A 11 -2.30 -31.61 -5.41
N GLU A 12 -3.46 -30.97 -5.59
CA GLU A 12 -3.57 -29.50 -5.70
C GLU A 12 -3.27 -28.79 -4.38
N LYS A 13 -3.76 -29.33 -3.25
CA LYS A 13 -3.43 -28.80 -1.91
C LYS A 13 -1.93 -28.78 -1.64
N SER A 14 -1.19 -29.81 -2.08
CA SER A 14 0.26 -29.88 -1.85
C SER A 14 1.05 -28.79 -2.59
N LYS A 15 0.61 -28.35 -3.78
CA LYS A 15 1.32 -27.34 -4.57
C LYS A 15 1.13 -25.93 -4.02
N ASP A 16 -0.08 -25.58 -3.61
CA ASP A 16 -0.38 -24.27 -3.03
C ASP A 16 0.19 -24.13 -1.61
N GLU A 17 0.13 -25.18 -0.78
CA GLU A 17 0.74 -25.19 0.56
C GLU A 17 2.27 -25.06 0.49
N MET A 18 2.93 -25.83 -0.40
CA MET A 18 4.36 -25.67 -0.66
C MET A 18 4.68 -24.29 -1.25
N ALA A 19 3.77 -23.64 -1.98
CA ALA A 19 3.97 -22.31 -2.52
C ALA A 19 3.92 -21.22 -1.43
N PHE A 20 2.91 -21.24 -0.53
CA PHE A 20 2.79 -20.24 0.53
C PHE A 20 3.91 -20.31 1.55
N GLY A 21 4.25 -21.50 2.04
CA GLY A 21 5.36 -21.66 3.00
C GLY A 21 6.68 -21.16 2.45
N ASN A 22 6.94 -21.37 1.15
CA ASN A 22 8.12 -20.84 0.47
C ASN A 22 8.08 -19.32 0.32
N ILE A 23 6.92 -18.73 0.01
CA ILE A 23 6.76 -17.27 -0.06
C ILE A 23 7.02 -16.64 1.31
N LEU A 24 6.43 -17.18 2.38
CA LEU A 24 6.64 -16.69 3.74
C LEU A 24 8.12 -16.79 4.15
N LYS A 25 8.74 -17.96 3.95
CA LYS A 25 10.13 -18.21 4.32
C LYS A 25 11.13 -17.32 3.57
N LYS A 26 10.88 -17.02 2.29
CA LYS A 26 11.80 -16.22 1.46
C LYS A 26 11.49 -14.72 1.50
N GLY A 27 10.23 -14.38 1.74
CA GLY A 27 9.69 -13.03 1.65
C GLY A 27 9.71 -12.27 2.95
N VAL A 28 9.48 -12.91 4.11
CA VAL A 28 9.39 -12.17 5.38
C VAL A 28 10.79 -11.91 5.93
N LEU A 29 11.14 -10.63 6.07
CA LEU A 29 12.38 -10.18 6.74
C LEU A 29 12.15 -10.04 8.24
N ALA A 30 11.04 -9.44 8.63
CA ALA A 30 10.65 -9.24 10.02
C ALA A 30 9.12 -9.28 10.13
N ARG A 31 8.59 -9.88 11.19
CA ARG A 31 7.17 -9.85 11.50
C ARG A 31 6.93 -9.89 13.00
N THR A 32 6.09 -9.00 13.51
CA THR A 32 5.74 -8.98 14.94
C THR A 32 4.40 -8.31 15.16
N ASP A 33 3.75 -8.67 16.26
CA ASP A 33 2.58 -7.97 16.76
C ASP A 33 3.00 -7.02 17.90
N PHE A 34 2.34 -5.87 17.96
CA PHE A 34 2.52 -4.88 19.02
C PHE A 34 1.18 -4.61 19.69
N ASP A 35 1.17 -4.57 21.03
CA ASP A 35 0.10 -3.91 21.77
C ASP A 35 0.25 -2.40 21.59
N ILE A 36 -0.76 -1.75 21.00
CA ILE A 36 -0.70 -0.33 20.65
C ILE A 36 -0.60 0.56 21.90
N SER A 37 -1.20 0.16 23.02
CA SER A 37 -1.17 0.90 24.28
C SER A 37 0.23 0.87 24.90
N ILE A 38 0.94 -0.25 24.77
CA ILE A 38 2.33 -0.38 25.20
C ILE A 38 3.25 0.37 24.21
N LEU A 39 3.01 0.22 22.91
CA LEU A 39 3.80 0.87 21.86
C LEU A 39 3.78 2.39 22.00
N SER A 40 2.60 2.99 22.22
CA SER A 40 2.47 4.44 22.36
C SER A 40 3.19 5.01 23.57
N LYS A 41 3.29 4.25 24.67
CA LYS A 41 4.02 4.64 25.89
C LYS A 41 5.53 4.46 25.76
N THR A 42 5.96 3.39 25.09
CA THR A 42 7.38 3.04 24.94
C THR A 42 8.06 3.84 23.83
N ALA A 43 7.33 4.21 22.79
CA ALA A 43 7.82 4.96 21.65
C ALA A 43 6.80 6.03 21.24
N PRO A 44 6.65 7.11 22.06
CA PRO A 44 5.68 8.16 21.80
C PRO A 44 6.04 8.97 20.56
N LEU A 45 5.01 9.54 19.94
CA LEU A 45 5.13 10.40 18.76
C LEU A 45 6.08 11.60 18.97
N ARG A 46 6.92 11.85 17.97
CA ARG A 46 7.81 13.00 17.88
C ARG A 46 7.32 13.98 16.83
N MET A 47 6.94 15.18 17.27
CA MET A 47 6.36 16.19 16.39
C MET A 47 7.09 17.52 16.47
N GLY A 48 7.70 17.92 15.35
CA GLY A 48 8.26 19.26 15.17
C GLY A 48 7.19 20.29 14.77
N SER A 49 6.22 19.88 13.95
CA SER A 49 5.19 20.76 13.40
C SER A 49 4.12 21.16 14.42
N ARG A 50 3.89 22.48 14.51
CA ARG A 50 2.82 23.06 15.34
C ARG A 50 1.43 22.57 14.92
N ASN A 51 1.20 22.40 13.62
CA ASN A 51 -0.10 21.96 13.10
C ASN A 51 -0.30 20.46 13.29
N LYS A 52 0.73 19.62 13.12
CA LYS A 52 0.64 18.19 13.46
C LYS A 52 0.30 17.99 14.94
N ARG A 53 1.00 18.68 15.86
CA ARG A 53 0.67 18.63 17.31
C ARG A 53 -0.80 18.89 17.63
N ARG A 54 -1.45 19.78 16.87
CA ARG A 54 -2.88 20.05 17.03
C ARG A 54 -3.74 18.90 16.55
N VAL A 55 -3.47 18.37 15.36
CA VAL A 55 -4.18 17.19 14.83
C VAL A 55 -4.13 16.05 15.83
N PHE A 56 -2.93 15.71 16.32
CA PHE A 56 -2.78 14.62 17.29
C PHE A 56 -3.46 14.90 18.63
N LYS A 57 -3.45 16.14 19.13
CA LYS A 57 -4.19 16.50 20.35
C LYS A 57 -5.69 16.36 20.18
N LEU A 58 -6.23 16.66 18.99
CA LEU A 58 -7.66 16.51 18.68
C LEU A 58 -8.02 15.03 18.44
N ALA A 59 -7.15 14.27 17.77
CA ALA A 59 -7.34 12.86 17.47
C ALA A 59 -7.16 11.95 18.71
N CYS A 60 -6.23 12.29 19.61
CA CYS A 60 -5.88 11.55 20.82
C CYS A 60 -5.85 12.50 22.03
N PRO A 61 -7.02 12.89 22.58
CA PRO A 61 -7.06 13.83 23.71
C PRO A 61 -6.48 13.23 25.00
N THR A 62 -6.48 11.90 25.13
CA THR A 62 -5.81 11.14 26.20
C THR A 62 -5.06 9.94 25.61
N GLU A 63 -4.13 9.36 26.37
CA GLU A 63 -3.34 8.20 25.93
C GLU A 63 -4.19 6.93 25.72
N ASP A 64 -5.35 6.84 26.37
CA ASP A 64 -6.23 5.66 26.36
C ASP A 64 -6.93 5.43 25.00
N PHE A 65 -6.87 6.38 24.07
CA PHE A 65 -7.47 6.25 22.73
C PHE A 65 -6.66 5.39 21.76
N MET A 66 -5.41 5.09 22.08
CA MET A 66 -4.53 4.23 21.27
C MET A 66 -4.47 2.83 21.87
N SER A 67 -5.36 1.95 21.42
CA SER A 67 -5.44 0.55 21.86
C SER A 67 -5.66 -0.40 20.68
N GLY A 68 -5.54 -1.71 20.93
CA GLY A 68 -5.62 -2.78 19.94
C GLY A 68 -4.26 -3.38 19.61
N THR A 69 -4.24 -4.23 18.59
CA THR A 69 -3.04 -4.92 18.12
C THR A 69 -2.63 -4.40 16.75
N LEU A 70 -1.36 -4.02 16.62
CA LEU A 70 -0.74 -3.65 15.36
C LEU A 70 0.19 -4.77 14.90
N THR A 71 -0.12 -5.41 13.76
CA THR A 71 0.80 -6.36 13.14
C THR A 71 1.70 -5.62 12.17
N PHE A 72 3.01 -5.79 12.30
CA PHE A 72 4.01 -5.27 11.38
C PHE A 72 4.69 -6.44 10.65
N GLY A 73 4.77 -6.36 9.32
CA GLY A 73 5.54 -7.27 8.48
C GLY A 73 6.41 -6.48 7.50
N ARG A 74 7.72 -6.74 7.47
CA ARG A 74 8.65 -6.19 6.47
C ARG A 74 9.07 -7.30 5.53
N TRP A 75 8.94 -7.03 4.24
CA TRP A 75 9.11 -8.03 3.19
C TRP A 75 10.35 -7.75 2.37
N LYS A 76 11.04 -8.80 1.92
CA LYS A 76 12.11 -8.78 0.93
C LYS A 76 11.49 -8.76 -0.46
N ALA A 77 12.17 -8.11 -1.40
CA ALA A 77 11.87 -8.25 -2.82
C ALA A 77 11.67 -9.72 -3.22
N LEU A 78 10.47 -10.03 -3.74
CA LEU A 78 10.13 -11.35 -4.23
C LEU A 78 10.37 -11.42 -5.73
N SER A 79 10.87 -12.56 -6.20
CA SER A 79 11.05 -12.78 -7.64
C SER A 79 9.72 -12.70 -8.36
N LEU A 80 9.66 -11.84 -9.39
CA LEU A 80 8.52 -11.79 -10.30
C LEU A 80 8.32 -13.16 -10.98
N PRO A 81 7.08 -13.59 -11.21
CA PRO A 81 6.81 -14.75 -12.05
C PRO A 81 7.46 -14.58 -13.44
N PRO A 82 8.07 -15.63 -14.01
CA PRO A 82 8.81 -15.51 -15.27
C PRO A 82 7.90 -15.23 -16.48
N LYS A 83 6.59 -15.43 -16.32
CA LYS A 83 5.58 -15.25 -17.35
C LYS A 83 4.32 -14.62 -16.75
N ILE A 84 3.52 -14.03 -17.63
CA ILE A 84 2.18 -13.52 -17.34
C ILE A 84 1.20 -14.38 -18.13
N SER A 85 0.28 -15.06 -17.45
CA SER A 85 -0.68 -15.99 -18.05
C SER A 85 -2.09 -15.41 -18.10
N THR A 86 -2.89 -15.82 -19.08
CA THR A 86 -4.35 -15.56 -19.07
C THR A 86 -5.09 -16.45 -18.11
N ALA A 87 -4.49 -17.57 -17.68
CA ALA A 87 -5.03 -18.43 -16.63
C ALA A 87 -4.78 -17.84 -15.23
N ASP A 88 -3.90 -16.84 -15.12
CA ASP A 88 -3.70 -16.13 -13.86
C ASP A 88 -4.98 -15.37 -13.47
N HIS A 89 -5.12 -15.16 -12.16
CA HIS A 89 -6.20 -14.37 -11.59
C HIS A 89 -6.22 -12.95 -12.18
N ARG A 90 -7.28 -12.59 -12.91
CA ARG A 90 -7.51 -11.21 -13.33
C ARG A 90 -8.19 -10.43 -12.20
N PRO A 91 -7.57 -9.36 -11.67
CA PRO A 91 -8.17 -8.58 -10.61
C PRO A 91 -9.42 -7.88 -11.16
N SER A 92 -10.45 -7.77 -10.34
CA SER A 92 -11.46 -6.74 -10.59
C SER A 92 -10.81 -5.38 -10.39
N VAL A 93 -11.21 -4.38 -11.17
CA VAL A 93 -10.61 -3.06 -11.15
C VAL A 93 -11.73 -2.02 -11.03
N ASP A 94 -11.66 -1.19 -10.00
CA ASP A 94 -12.62 -0.11 -9.72
C ASP A 94 -11.87 1.23 -9.72
N CYS A 95 -12.25 2.14 -10.62
CA CYS A 95 -11.64 3.46 -10.74
C CYS A 95 -12.55 4.51 -10.10
N ARG A 96 -12.02 5.28 -9.15
CA ARG A 96 -12.77 6.32 -8.44
C ARG A 96 -12.08 7.67 -8.57
N GLN A 97 -12.87 8.73 -8.80
CA GLN A 97 -12.37 10.10 -8.86
C GLN A 97 -12.49 10.79 -7.50
N ASP A 98 -11.85 10.20 -6.49
CA ASP A 98 -11.87 10.62 -5.10
C ASP A 98 -10.50 10.35 -4.44
N VAL A 99 -10.43 10.60 -3.13
CA VAL A 99 -9.34 10.20 -2.24
C VAL A 99 -9.74 8.95 -1.44
N TYR A 100 -8.83 8.40 -0.64
CA TYR A 100 -9.18 7.28 0.25
C TYR A 100 -10.31 7.66 1.21
N THR A 101 -11.42 6.94 1.12
CA THR A 101 -12.61 7.12 1.95
C THR A 101 -12.53 6.31 3.24
N TYR A 102 -11.76 5.22 3.26
CA TYR A 102 -11.69 4.26 4.37
C TYR A 102 -13.08 3.77 4.80
N ASP A 103 -13.91 3.42 3.81
CA ASP A 103 -15.25 2.89 4.04
C ASP A 103 -15.18 1.61 4.89
N ILE A 104 -16.27 1.28 5.59
CA ILE A 104 -16.33 0.04 6.38
C ILE A 104 -16.26 -1.15 5.40
N PRO A 105 -15.24 -2.03 5.52
CA PRO A 105 -15.11 -3.17 4.63
C PRO A 105 -16.31 -4.10 4.69
N LYS A 106 -16.60 -4.76 3.57
CA LYS A 106 -17.49 -5.94 3.59
C LYS A 106 -16.86 -7.03 4.44
N LYS A 107 -17.68 -7.85 5.12
CA LYS A 107 -17.22 -8.84 6.10
C LYS A 107 -16.20 -9.84 5.54
N GLU A 108 -16.29 -10.15 4.26
CA GLU A 108 -15.41 -11.07 3.53
C GLU A 108 -14.15 -10.42 2.95
N ASN A 109 -14.03 -9.09 3.00
CA ASN A 109 -12.92 -8.33 2.45
C ASN A 109 -11.90 -7.97 3.53
N ILE A 110 -10.63 -8.18 3.22
CA ILE A 110 -9.51 -7.58 3.94
C ILE A 110 -8.94 -6.50 3.04
N GLU A 111 -9.18 -5.25 3.42
CA GLU A 111 -8.84 -4.08 2.63
C GLU A 111 -7.52 -3.48 3.10
N PHE A 112 -6.65 -3.15 2.15
CA PHE A 112 -5.37 -2.50 2.37
C PHE A 112 -5.31 -1.16 1.65
N HIS A 113 -4.69 -0.16 2.26
CA HIS A 113 -4.52 1.18 1.70
C HIS A 113 -3.03 1.46 1.48
N VAL A 114 -2.65 1.72 0.24
CA VAL A 114 -1.26 1.99 -0.11
C VAL A 114 -0.83 3.35 0.43
N ASN A 115 0.20 3.34 1.26
CA ASN A 115 1.02 4.49 1.61
C ASN A 115 2.08 4.71 0.52
N PHE A 116 2.12 5.91 -0.05
CA PHE A 116 3.11 6.33 -1.04
C PHE A 116 4.39 6.72 -0.32
N ALA A 117 5.06 5.71 0.22
CA ALA A 117 6.10 5.85 1.23
C ALA A 117 7.39 6.47 0.68
N ASP A 118 8.08 7.17 1.58
CA ASP A 118 9.51 7.44 1.47
C ASP A 118 10.35 6.16 1.79
N PRO A 119 11.60 6.04 1.31
CA PRO A 119 12.52 4.99 1.78
C PRO A 119 12.59 4.85 3.30
N HIS A 120 12.47 5.95 4.05
CA HIS A 120 12.30 5.94 5.48
C HIS A 120 10.82 5.80 5.83
N LEU A 121 10.45 4.67 6.43
CA LEU A 121 9.06 4.34 6.74
C LEU A 121 8.45 5.45 7.62
N PHE A 122 7.40 6.10 7.12
CA PHE A 122 6.74 7.23 7.78
C PHE A 122 7.70 8.39 8.09
N GLY A 123 8.76 8.56 7.28
CA GLY A 123 9.97 9.35 7.51
C GLY A 123 9.78 10.82 7.88
N PHE A 124 8.67 11.43 7.51
CA PHE A 124 8.45 12.86 7.66
C PHE A 124 7.16 13.24 8.39
N TYR A 125 6.47 12.27 9.03
CA TYR A 125 5.15 12.49 9.66
C TYR A 125 5.11 13.66 10.67
N GLY A 126 6.20 13.89 11.40
CA GLY A 126 6.31 14.95 12.40
C GLY A 126 6.59 16.35 11.82
N GLY A 127 6.84 16.44 10.51
CA GLY A 127 7.17 17.66 9.76
C GLY A 127 5.96 18.53 9.39
N GLY A 128 6.24 19.63 8.69
CA GLY A 128 5.22 20.59 8.24
C GLY A 128 4.44 20.15 7.00
N LEU A 129 5.00 19.22 6.22
CA LEU A 129 4.39 18.69 5.02
C LEU A 129 3.17 17.82 5.35
N PHE A 130 2.20 17.82 4.45
CA PHE A 130 0.97 17.03 4.56
C PHE A 130 0.64 16.39 3.21
N ALA A 131 1.57 15.58 2.72
CA ALA A 131 1.35 14.74 1.57
C ALA A 131 0.65 13.44 2.00
N GLN A 132 0.49 12.50 1.07
CA GLN A 132 -0.31 11.30 1.30
C GLN A 132 0.25 10.44 2.46
N ASP A 133 1.58 10.31 2.55
CA ASP A 133 2.24 9.57 3.63
C ASP A 133 1.95 10.22 5.01
N GLU A 134 2.26 11.51 5.16
CA GLU A 134 2.10 12.17 6.45
C GLU A 134 0.63 12.35 6.86
N MET A 135 -0.28 12.43 5.89
CA MET A 135 -1.72 12.44 6.15
C MET A 135 -2.17 11.10 6.75
N GLN A 136 -1.72 9.98 6.19
CA GLN A 136 -2.10 8.67 6.69
C GLN A 136 -1.60 8.44 8.12
N VAL A 137 -0.39 8.89 8.46
CA VAL A 137 0.13 8.82 9.84
C VAL A 137 -0.61 9.77 10.80
N ALA A 138 -1.03 10.95 10.32
CA ALA A 138 -1.82 11.87 11.13
C ALA A 138 -3.21 11.31 11.47
N GLU A 139 -3.83 10.59 10.54
CA GLU A 139 -5.10 9.91 10.76
C GLU A 139 -4.96 8.59 11.55
N HIS A 140 -3.79 7.94 11.49
CA HIS A 140 -3.47 6.68 12.18
C HIS A 140 -2.23 6.82 13.09
N PRO A 141 -2.37 7.44 14.28
CA PRO A 141 -1.23 7.77 15.13
C PRO A 141 -0.32 6.60 15.54
N SER A 142 -0.86 5.37 15.62
CA SER A 142 -0.05 4.18 15.93
C SER A 142 1.08 3.94 14.92
N LEU A 143 0.95 4.39 13.66
CA LEU A 143 1.99 4.28 12.63
C LEU A 143 3.23 5.10 12.99
N GLY A 144 3.04 6.29 13.57
CA GLY A 144 4.14 7.12 14.05
C GLY A 144 4.85 6.47 15.24
N CYS A 145 4.11 5.91 16.19
CA CYS A 145 4.69 5.18 17.32
C CYS A 145 5.48 3.94 16.87
N LEU A 146 4.96 3.19 15.88
CA LEU A 146 5.66 2.07 15.26
C LEU A 146 7.01 2.52 14.68
N ARG A 147 7.03 3.63 13.94
CA ARG A 147 8.29 4.18 13.43
C ARG A 147 9.26 4.49 14.56
N GLU A 148 8.85 5.25 15.57
CA GLU A 148 9.75 5.64 16.67
C GLU A 148 10.30 4.41 17.39
N TYR A 149 9.51 3.35 17.53
CA TYR A 149 9.95 2.09 18.10
C TYR A 149 11.05 1.45 17.25
N LEU A 150 10.81 1.29 15.94
CA LEU A 150 11.76 0.71 15.00
C LEU A 150 13.07 1.51 14.90
N GLU A 151 13.00 2.83 15.01
CA GLU A 151 14.19 3.71 15.05
C GLU A 151 14.94 3.63 16.39
N SER A 152 14.24 3.42 17.51
CA SER A 152 14.86 3.36 18.83
C SER A 152 15.61 2.05 19.11
N LYS A 153 15.22 0.96 18.42
CA LYS A 153 15.75 -0.39 18.62
C LYS A 153 15.96 -1.11 17.28
N PRO A 154 16.85 -0.61 16.40
CA PRO A 154 17.14 -1.30 15.16
C PRO A 154 17.85 -2.62 15.47
N VAL A 155 17.17 -3.74 15.24
CA VAL A 155 17.72 -5.09 15.44
C VAL A 155 17.47 -5.92 14.19
N GLY A 156 18.55 -6.29 13.50
CA GLY A 156 18.47 -7.06 12.26
C GLY A 156 17.56 -6.39 11.23
N GLU A 157 16.48 -7.07 10.86
CA GLU A 157 15.53 -6.61 9.85
C GLU A 157 14.38 -5.74 10.40
N PHE A 158 14.31 -5.54 11.73
CA PHE A 158 13.36 -4.63 12.37
C PHE A 158 13.89 -3.19 12.30
N ILE A 159 13.71 -2.55 11.14
CA ILE A 159 14.12 -1.16 10.90
C ILE A 159 13.00 -0.38 10.19
N ALA A 160 12.98 0.94 10.39
CA ALA A 160 12.00 1.84 9.78
C ALA A 160 12.33 2.17 8.31
N ARG A 161 12.42 1.15 7.46
CA ARG A 161 12.74 1.30 6.04
C ARG A 161 11.87 0.49 5.11
N CYS A 162 11.39 1.15 4.05
CA CYS A 162 10.66 0.54 2.95
C CYS A 162 11.56 0.17 1.76
N SER A 163 12.85 0.45 1.85
CA SER A 163 13.87 0.06 0.87
C SER A 163 15.27 0.06 1.49
N VAL A 164 16.15 -0.84 1.02
CA VAL A 164 17.59 -0.86 1.40
C VAL A 164 18.51 -0.38 0.27
N GLY A 165 17.93 0.03 -0.86
CA GLY A 165 18.65 0.56 -2.01
C GLY A 165 17.71 0.84 -3.18
N ARG A 166 18.14 1.63 -4.16
CA ARG A 166 17.28 2.13 -5.26
C ARG A 166 16.52 1.04 -6.03
N HIS A 167 17.00 -0.19 -6.01
CA HIS A 167 16.42 -1.35 -6.70
C HIS A 167 16.17 -2.54 -5.77
N ASP A 168 16.14 -2.30 -4.46
CA ASP A 168 15.89 -3.35 -3.46
C ASP A 168 14.71 -2.93 -2.57
N PRO A 169 13.46 -3.18 -3.05
CA PRO A 169 12.27 -2.83 -2.30
C PRO A 169 12.14 -3.74 -1.08
N THR A 170 11.86 -3.12 0.07
CA THR A 170 11.53 -3.85 1.30
C THR A 170 10.21 -3.34 1.89
N PRO A 171 9.06 -3.56 1.22
CA PRO A 171 7.81 -2.93 1.63
C PRO A 171 7.38 -3.39 3.02
N CYS A 172 6.67 -2.51 3.71
CA CYS A 172 6.15 -2.77 5.04
C CYS A 172 4.63 -2.89 4.99
N ILE A 173 4.10 -4.00 5.49
CA ILE A 173 2.68 -4.27 5.63
C ILE A 173 2.33 -4.06 7.10
N VAL A 174 1.34 -3.21 7.37
CA VAL A 174 0.87 -2.94 8.72
C VAL A 174 -0.62 -3.27 8.78
N MET A 175 -1.02 -4.15 9.69
CA MET A 175 -2.43 -4.48 9.91
C MET A 175 -2.92 -3.98 11.26
N GLY A 176 -4.21 -3.68 11.34
CA GLY A 176 -4.84 -3.31 12.61
C GLY A 176 -4.58 -1.87 13.05
N ALA A 177 -4.25 -0.95 12.14
CA ALA A 177 -3.95 0.42 12.50
C ALA A 177 -5.25 1.20 12.81
N PRO A 178 -5.47 1.68 14.05
CA PRO A 178 -6.64 2.50 14.37
C PRO A 178 -6.56 3.86 13.69
N ARG A 179 -7.63 4.21 12.98
CA ARG A 179 -7.88 5.54 12.44
C ARG A 179 -8.65 6.36 13.47
N LEU A 180 -8.02 7.44 13.94
CA LEU A 180 -8.51 8.21 15.08
C LEU A 180 -9.12 9.56 14.68
N CYS A 181 -8.83 10.03 13.47
CA CYS A 181 -9.48 11.20 12.89
C CYS A 181 -9.48 11.13 11.36
N HIS A 182 -10.28 12.01 10.77
CA HIS A 182 -10.16 12.41 9.38
C HIS A 182 -9.69 13.87 9.34
N VAL A 183 -8.80 14.20 8.40
CA VAL A 183 -8.42 15.60 8.13
C VAL A 183 -8.91 16.00 6.75
N GLN A 184 -9.82 16.98 6.71
CA GLN A 184 -10.31 17.54 5.46
C GLN A 184 -9.24 18.42 4.80
N VAL A 185 -8.85 18.08 3.58
CA VAL A 185 -7.72 18.75 2.88
C VAL A 185 -8.14 19.59 1.67
N ASP A 186 -9.40 19.49 1.27
CA ASP A 186 -9.96 20.22 0.15
C ASP A 186 -10.00 21.75 0.40
N PRO A 187 -10.07 22.60 -0.65
CA PRO A 187 -10.26 24.03 -0.46
C PRO A 187 -11.65 24.40 0.08
N ASN A 188 -11.69 25.18 1.15
CA ASN A 188 -12.92 25.74 1.72
C ASN A 188 -12.62 27.10 2.39
N SER A 189 -13.05 28.19 1.75
CA SER A 189 -12.82 29.55 2.25
C SER A 189 -13.60 29.86 3.52
N ALA A 190 -14.81 29.29 3.69
CA ALA A 190 -15.66 29.54 4.85
C ALA A 190 -15.08 28.96 6.14
N GLU A 191 -14.28 27.88 6.03
CA GLU A 191 -13.61 27.23 7.16
C GLU A 191 -12.14 27.66 7.33
N GLY A 192 -11.70 28.71 6.62
CA GLY A 192 -10.34 29.24 6.75
C GLY A 192 -9.26 28.46 6.00
N ARG A 193 -9.64 27.55 5.08
CA ARG A 193 -8.73 26.75 4.22
C ARG A 193 -8.95 27.05 2.72
N PRO A 194 -8.90 28.32 2.24
CA PRO A 194 -9.28 28.70 0.87
C PRO A 194 -8.43 28.06 -0.24
N ARG A 195 -7.24 27.54 0.08
CA ARG A 195 -6.36 26.83 -0.87
C ARG A 195 -6.20 25.35 -0.51
N GLY A 196 -7.04 24.85 0.39
CA GLY A 196 -6.93 23.52 0.98
C GLY A 196 -5.75 23.39 1.94
N LEU A 197 -5.56 22.18 2.45
CA LEU A 197 -4.50 21.84 3.40
C LEU A 197 -3.47 20.85 2.84
N TYR A 198 -3.61 20.37 1.60
CA TYR A 198 -2.63 19.43 1.05
C TYR A 198 -1.22 20.03 0.89
N GLY A 199 -0.19 19.22 1.17
CA GLY A 199 1.21 19.60 0.99
C GLY A 199 1.64 20.78 1.88
N ASN A 200 2.41 21.72 1.32
CA ASN A 200 2.93 22.88 2.04
C ASN A 200 1.85 23.87 2.54
N ASN A 201 0.60 23.76 2.07
CA ASN A 201 -0.48 24.60 2.57
C ASN A 201 -0.81 24.26 4.03
N PHE A 202 -0.65 23.00 4.45
CA PHE A 202 -0.84 22.59 5.84
C PHE A 202 0.06 23.35 6.80
N ALA A 203 1.35 23.50 6.48
CA ALA A 203 2.32 24.19 7.32
C ALA A 203 1.93 25.67 7.56
N LYS A 204 1.28 26.29 6.57
CA LYS A 204 0.90 27.70 6.56
C LYS A 204 -0.49 27.94 7.16
N ALA A 205 -1.29 26.90 7.36
CA ALA A 205 -2.66 27.02 7.82
C ALA A 205 -2.74 27.57 9.25
N SER A 206 -3.79 28.36 9.51
CA SER A 206 -4.07 28.90 10.83
C SER A 206 -4.48 27.80 11.80
N GLN A 207 -4.40 28.08 13.11
CA GLN A 207 -4.87 27.15 14.13
C GLN A 207 -6.34 26.78 13.95
N GLU A 208 -7.16 27.76 13.63
CA GLU A 208 -8.61 27.62 13.46
C GLU A 208 -8.93 26.74 12.25
N ALA A 209 -8.25 26.95 11.12
CA ALA A 209 -8.40 26.11 9.94
C ALA A 209 -8.06 24.64 10.22
N ILE A 210 -6.99 24.38 10.99
CA ILE A 210 -6.65 23.02 11.43
C ILE A 210 -7.71 22.45 12.37
N HIS A 211 -8.21 23.25 13.31
CA HIS A 211 -9.23 22.79 14.25
C HIS A 211 -10.52 22.38 13.53
N ASN A 212 -10.99 23.21 12.59
CA ASN A 212 -12.20 22.96 11.82
C ASN A 212 -12.07 21.78 10.87
N ALA A 213 -10.88 21.54 10.31
CA ALA A 213 -10.65 20.46 9.36
C ALA A 213 -10.49 19.06 10.00
N VAL A 214 -10.23 18.97 11.31
CA VAL A 214 -9.99 17.69 11.99
C VAL A 214 -11.30 17.17 12.57
N ILE A 215 -11.72 16.01 12.08
CA ILE A 215 -12.93 15.31 12.53
C ILE A 215 -12.50 14.08 13.31
N PRO A 216 -12.62 14.05 14.66
CA PRO A 216 -12.34 12.86 15.45
C PRO A 216 -13.28 11.70 15.07
N ILE A 217 -12.75 10.48 15.01
CA ILE A 217 -13.52 9.27 14.70
C ILE A 217 -13.70 8.47 15.99
N ARG A 218 -14.97 8.27 16.40
CA ARG A 218 -15.34 7.60 17.65
C ARG A 218 -16.56 6.70 17.43
N PRO A 219 -16.47 5.38 17.68
CA PRO A 219 -15.24 4.63 17.98
C PRO A 219 -14.23 4.66 16.81
N PRO A 220 -12.93 4.43 17.06
CA PRO A 220 -11.93 4.28 15.99
C PRO A 220 -12.35 3.24 14.95
N THR A 221 -12.07 3.52 13.67
CA THR A 221 -12.08 2.48 12.63
C THR A 221 -10.70 1.86 12.51
N ILE A 222 -10.59 0.71 11.84
CA ILE A 222 -9.33 -0.02 11.67
C ILE A 222 -8.98 -0.07 10.18
N SER A 223 -7.72 0.21 9.86
CA SER A 223 -7.18 0.17 8.50
C SER A 223 -5.95 -0.73 8.43
N ASN A 224 -5.75 -1.39 7.29
CA ASN A 224 -4.48 -2.03 6.96
C ASN A 224 -3.73 -1.20 5.92
N ILE A 225 -2.42 -1.11 6.03
CA ILE A 225 -1.56 -0.21 5.27
C ILE A 225 -0.47 -0.99 4.55
N ILE A 226 -0.20 -0.60 3.30
CA ILE A 226 0.94 -1.09 2.51
C ILE A 226 1.88 0.09 2.28
N ALA A 227 3.04 0.12 2.93
CA ALA A 227 4.06 1.13 2.68
C ALA A 227 5.09 0.65 1.65
N MET A 228 5.06 1.28 0.48
CA MET A 228 5.94 0.96 -0.65
C MET A 228 6.46 2.21 -1.37
N VAL A 229 7.71 2.13 -1.82
CA VAL A 229 8.48 3.27 -2.33
C VAL A 229 8.46 3.28 -3.85
N ALA A 230 7.96 4.36 -4.45
CA ALA A 230 8.10 4.55 -5.89
C ALA A 230 9.54 4.98 -6.25
N PRO A 231 10.04 4.67 -7.44
CA PRO A 231 11.27 5.30 -7.91
C PRO A 231 11.07 6.80 -8.07
N SER A 232 12.11 7.57 -7.75
CA SER A 232 12.07 9.04 -7.75
C SER A 232 13.05 9.65 -8.76
N TYR A 233 12.70 10.86 -9.21
CA TYR A 233 13.58 11.79 -9.91
C TYR A 233 14.22 11.22 -11.19
N GLY A 234 13.48 10.40 -11.94
CA GLY A 234 13.91 9.96 -13.26
C GLY A 234 13.65 11.02 -14.34
N ALA A 235 14.24 10.80 -15.51
CA ALA A 235 14.08 11.67 -16.67
C ALA A 235 14.08 10.84 -17.97
N GLY A 236 13.48 11.38 -19.02
CA GLY A 236 13.44 10.73 -20.34
C GLY A 236 12.60 9.46 -20.35
N ARG A 237 12.95 8.52 -21.24
CA ARG A 237 12.23 7.24 -21.39
C ARG A 237 12.54 6.29 -20.25
N TYR A 238 11.56 5.48 -19.87
CA TYR A 238 11.77 4.39 -18.91
C TYR A 238 12.70 3.31 -19.49
N SER A 239 13.67 2.88 -18.69
CA SER A 239 14.51 1.72 -19.00
C SER A 239 13.87 0.41 -18.53
N PHE A 240 14.37 -0.72 -19.04
CA PHE A 240 13.94 -2.05 -18.61
C PHE A 240 14.04 -2.25 -17.10
N ASN A 241 15.17 -1.87 -16.51
CA ASN A 241 15.39 -2.02 -15.07
C ASN A 241 14.46 -1.13 -14.25
N GLN A 242 14.08 0.05 -14.74
CA GLN A 242 13.10 0.90 -14.08
C GLN A 242 11.71 0.26 -14.11
N VAL A 243 11.25 -0.20 -15.27
CA VAL A 243 9.95 -0.89 -15.41
C VAL A 243 9.90 -2.14 -14.53
N LYS A 244 10.95 -2.98 -14.59
CA LYS A 244 11.07 -4.17 -13.74
C LYS A 244 11.03 -3.82 -12.26
N GLY A 245 11.81 -2.81 -11.83
CA GLY A 245 11.89 -2.42 -10.42
C GLY A 245 10.55 -1.87 -9.87
N ILE A 246 9.82 -1.09 -10.68
CA ILE A 246 8.47 -0.63 -10.30
C ILE A 246 7.53 -1.82 -10.12
N LEU A 247 7.51 -2.72 -11.10
CA LEU A 247 6.65 -3.90 -11.07
C LEU A 247 6.99 -4.83 -9.90
N GLU A 248 8.27 -5.09 -9.64
CA GLU A 248 8.76 -5.91 -8.54
C GLU A 248 8.38 -5.33 -7.17
N THR A 249 8.45 -4.00 -7.04
CA THR A 249 8.03 -3.31 -5.81
C THR A 249 6.54 -3.47 -5.57
N ALA A 250 5.70 -3.17 -6.56
CA ALA A 250 4.25 -3.30 -6.43
C ALA A 250 3.81 -4.76 -6.21
N TYR A 251 4.38 -5.70 -6.98
CA TYR A 251 4.12 -7.13 -6.84
C TYR A 251 4.47 -7.64 -5.44
N THR A 252 5.68 -7.35 -4.95
CA THR A 252 6.12 -7.77 -3.61
C THR A 252 5.17 -7.22 -2.54
N SER A 253 4.78 -5.96 -2.67
CA SER A 253 3.90 -5.29 -1.72
C SER A 253 2.50 -5.90 -1.69
N PHE A 254 1.91 -6.16 -2.85
CA PHE A 254 0.56 -6.71 -2.97
C PHE A 254 0.52 -8.18 -2.58
N LEU A 255 1.55 -8.95 -2.93
CA LEU A 255 1.68 -10.34 -2.51
C LEU A 255 1.90 -10.42 -0.99
N GLY A 256 2.73 -9.57 -0.41
CA GLY A 256 2.92 -9.48 1.04
C GLY A 256 1.61 -9.16 1.77
N ALA A 257 0.83 -8.19 1.28
CA ALA A 257 -0.49 -7.87 1.81
C ALA A 257 -1.44 -9.09 1.77
N ARG A 258 -1.46 -9.83 0.65
CA ARG A 258 -2.27 -11.05 0.52
C ARG A 258 -1.86 -12.12 1.53
N MET A 259 -0.56 -12.33 1.72
CA MET A 259 -0.06 -13.30 2.70
C MET A 259 -0.40 -12.89 4.13
N GLU A 260 -0.26 -11.62 4.48
CA GLU A 260 -0.66 -11.12 5.81
C GLU A 260 -2.18 -11.24 6.03
N ALA A 261 -2.99 -10.98 5.00
CA ALA A 261 -4.43 -11.22 5.06
C ALA A 261 -4.77 -12.69 5.32
N TYR A 262 -4.07 -13.61 4.65
CA TYR A 262 -4.27 -15.04 4.85
C TYR A 262 -3.82 -15.51 6.23
N LEU A 263 -2.70 -14.99 6.75
CA LEU A 263 -2.26 -15.30 8.11
C LEU A 263 -3.25 -14.76 9.15
N ASN A 264 -3.69 -13.52 9.00
CA ASN A 264 -4.54 -12.85 9.99
C ASN A 264 -5.97 -13.41 10.02
N SER A 265 -6.51 -13.78 8.86
CA SER A 265 -7.79 -14.52 8.77
C SER A 265 -7.69 -15.98 9.24
N GLY A 266 -6.47 -16.46 9.47
CA GLY A 266 -6.16 -17.86 9.73
C GLY A 266 -6.20 -18.75 8.49
N PHE A 267 -6.47 -18.24 7.29
CA PHE A 267 -6.56 -19.08 6.09
C PHE A 267 -5.30 -19.93 5.88
N ILE A 268 -4.13 -19.41 6.23
CA ILE A 268 -2.88 -20.16 6.31
C ILE A 268 -2.25 -20.05 7.71
N LYS A 269 -1.50 -21.08 8.11
CA LYS A 269 -0.61 -21.03 9.28
C LYS A 269 0.68 -20.27 8.96
N PRO A 270 1.47 -19.88 9.98
CA PRO A 270 2.83 -19.37 9.77
C PRO A 270 3.76 -20.33 9.01
N SER A 271 3.50 -21.65 9.06
CA SER A 271 4.21 -22.65 8.25
C SER A 271 3.88 -22.58 6.76
N GLY A 272 2.78 -21.93 6.38
CA GLY A 272 2.21 -21.92 5.04
C GLY A 272 1.11 -22.96 4.81
N ASP A 273 0.88 -23.86 5.78
CA ASP A 273 -0.16 -24.89 5.66
C ASP A 273 -1.55 -24.23 5.67
N LEU A 274 -2.44 -24.68 4.80
CA LEU A 274 -3.84 -24.26 4.81
C LEU A 274 -4.50 -24.71 6.12
N LEU A 275 -5.26 -23.81 6.76
CA LEU A 275 -6.20 -24.22 7.79
C LEU A 275 -7.52 -24.67 7.16
N ALA A 276 -8.26 -25.51 7.88
CA ALA A 276 -9.59 -25.99 7.48
C ALA A 276 -10.65 -24.88 7.64
N ILE A 277 -10.35 -23.65 7.21
CA ILE A 277 -11.31 -22.57 7.13
C ILE A 277 -12.05 -22.71 5.80
N GLU A 278 -13.37 -22.66 5.85
CA GLU A 278 -14.23 -22.97 4.68
C GLU A 278 -14.13 -21.91 3.56
N LYS A 279 -13.62 -20.70 3.85
CA LYS A 279 -13.61 -19.59 2.89
C LYS A 279 -12.32 -18.78 2.93
N LYS A 280 -11.69 -18.67 1.76
CA LYS A 280 -10.58 -17.76 1.46
C LYS A 280 -11.04 -16.30 1.61
N PRO A 281 -10.29 -15.42 2.30
CA PRO A 281 -10.63 -13.99 2.35
C PRO A 281 -10.40 -13.33 0.99
N ASN A 282 -11.23 -12.35 0.66
CA ASN A 282 -10.99 -11.49 -0.50
C ASN A 282 -9.99 -10.40 -0.11
N VAL A 283 -8.98 -10.18 -0.92
CA VAL A 283 -7.97 -9.14 -0.68
C VAL A 283 -8.22 -7.97 -1.63
N VAL A 284 -8.51 -6.81 -1.03
CA VAL A 284 -8.77 -5.57 -1.75
C VAL A 284 -7.63 -4.60 -1.50
N ILE A 285 -7.13 -3.98 -2.56
CA ILE A 285 -6.05 -2.99 -2.47
C ILE A 285 -6.57 -1.66 -2.98
N HIS A 286 -6.63 -0.67 -2.08
CA HIS A 286 -6.84 0.72 -2.38
C HIS A 286 -5.49 1.39 -2.67
N THR A 287 -5.33 1.90 -3.87
CA THR A 287 -4.14 2.63 -4.31
C THR A 287 -4.52 3.87 -5.10
N GLY A 288 -3.55 4.53 -5.72
CA GLY A 288 -3.81 5.61 -6.66
C GLY A 288 -2.55 5.99 -7.43
N ASN A 289 -2.39 7.30 -7.60
CA ASN A 289 -1.31 7.98 -8.32
C ASN A 289 0.10 7.85 -7.68
N TRP A 290 0.45 6.65 -7.19
CA TRP A 290 1.70 6.29 -6.52
C TRP A 290 2.93 6.72 -7.32
N GLY A 291 3.79 7.54 -6.70
CA GLY A 291 5.03 8.00 -7.30
C GLY A 291 4.90 9.08 -8.39
N THR A 292 3.70 9.60 -8.66
CA THR A 292 3.47 10.52 -9.80
C THR A 292 3.41 12.00 -9.42
N GLY A 293 3.35 12.31 -8.12
CA GLY A 293 3.43 13.68 -7.59
C GLY A 293 4.89 14.12 -7.42
N ALA A 294 5.34 14.26 -6.16
CA ALA A 294 6.69 14.72 -5.83
C ALA A 294 7.81 13.91 -6.52
N TYR A 295 7.57 12.64 -6.81
CA TYR A 295 8.57 11.74 -7.41
C TYR A 295 8.61 11.80 -8.94
N GLY A 296 7.62 12.42 -9.59
CA GLY A 296 7.61 12.71 -11.03
C GLY A 296 7.34 11.50 -11.94
N GLY A 297 6.83 10.38 -11.42
CA GLY A 297 6.44 9.22 -12.21
C GLY A 297 5.33 9.52 -13.21
N ASN A 298 5.31 8.78 -14.33
CA ASN A 298 4.25 8.85 -15.32
C ASN A 298 3.00 8.09 -14.82
N LYS A 299 1.84 8.76 -14.76
CA LYS A 299 0.58 8.19 -14.25
C LYS A 299 0.15 6.92 -15.00
N ILE A 300 0.27 6.91 -16.33
CA ILE A 300 -0.10 5.76 -17.17
C ILE A 300 0.82 4.57 -16.83
N MET A 301 2.13 4.80 -16.78
CA MET A 301 3.11 3.76 -16.44
C MET A 301 2.84 3.18 -15.03
N MET A 302 2.65 4.05 -14.04
CA MET A 302 2.44 3.62 -12.65
C MET A 302 1.11 2.90 -12.47
N ALA A 303 0.04 3.33 -13.15
CA ALA A 303 -1.25 2.63 -13.12
C ALA A 303 -1.16 1.25 -13.79
N LEU A 304 -0.57 1.17 -14.99
CA LEU A 304 -0.40 -0.08 -15.74
C LEU A 304 0.34 -1.13 -14.91
N LEU A 305 1.48 -0.76 -14.32
CA LEU A 305 2.29 -1.69 -13.55
C LEU A 305 1.64 -2.11 -12.23
N GLN A 306 0.80 -1.27 -11.63
CA GLN A 306 -0.01 -1.66 -10.46
C GLN A 306 -1.13 -2.65 -10.83
N ILE A 307 -1.79 -2.48 -11.99
CA ILE A 307 -2.78 -3.46 -12.48
C ILE A 307 -2.13 -4.83 -12.72
N VAL A 308 -0.96 -4.84 -13.36
CA VAL A 308 -0.20 -6.08 -13.61
C VAL A 308 0.27 -6.70 -12.29
N ALA A 309 0.76 -5.89 -11.36
CA ALA A 309 1.14 -6.37 -10.03
C ALA A 309 -0.03 -7.04 -9.31
N ALA A 310 -1.23 -6.45 -9.37
CA ALA A 310 -2.44 -7.00 -8.76
C ALA A 310 -2.84 -8.35 -9.37
N GLN A 311 -2.68 -8.53 -10.69
CA GLN A 311 -2.85 -9.83 -11.35
C GLN A 311 -1.85 -10.85 -10.83
N LEU A 312 -0.55 -10.51 -10.85
CA LEU A 312 0.51 -11.43 -10.46
C LEU A 312 0.46 -11.80 -8.97
N SER A 313 0.05 -10.85 -8.11
CA SER A 313 -0.15 -11.10 -6.68
C SER A 313 -1.47 -11.79 -6.38
N GLY A 314 -2.35 -12.01 -7.36
CA GLY A 314 -3.70 -12.55 -7.18
C GLY A 314 -4.53 -11.77 -6.17
N THR A 315 -4.51 -10.45 -6.29
CA THR A 315 -5.37 -9.49 -5.59
C THR A 315 -6.76 -9.51 -6.19
N ASP A 316 -7.80 -9.70 -5.38
CA ASP A 316 -9.17 -9.91 -5.89
C ASP A 316 -9.80 -8.62 -6.46
N LEU A 317 -9.54 -7.46 -5.82
CA LEU A 317 -10.01 -6.15 -6.29
C LEU A 317 -8.92 -5.08 -6.09
N LEU A 318 -8.63 -4.34 -7.16
CA LEU A 318 -7.81 -3.12 -7.13
C LEU A 318 -8.73 -1.90 -7.23
N VAL A 319 -8.83 -1.11 -6.16
CA VAL A 319 -9.53 0.17 -6.16
C VAL A 319 -8.51 1.28 -6.39
N TYR A 320 -8.65 2.00 -7.49
CA TYR A 320 -7.70 3.04 -7.92
C TYR A 320 -8.31 4.43 -7.77
N HIS A 321 -7.78 5.19 -6.81
CA HIS A 321 -8.18 6.55 -6.50
C HIS A 321 -7.40 7.56 -7.35
N THR A 322 -8.07 8.15 -8.31
CA THR A 322 -7.47 9.03 -9.34
C THR A 322 -7.42 10.50 -8.93
N VAL A 323 -8.19 10.90 -7.91
CA VAL A 323 -8.33 12.25 -7.34
C VAL A 323 -8.89 13.31 -8.31
N THR A 324 -8.54 13.22 -9.59
CA THR A 324 -8.82 14.24 -10.62
C THR A 324 -9.19 13.56 -11.93
N LEU A 325 -9.93 14.27 -12.78
CA LEU A 325 -10.31 13.80 -14.11
C LEU A 325 -9.10 13.43 -14.99
N ASP A 326 -8.00 14.18 -14.89
CA ASP A 326 -6.76 13.84 -15.63
C ASP A 326 -6.12 12.56 -15.11
N GLY A 327 -6.26 12.27 -13.81
CA GLY A 327 -5.91 10.97 -13.24
C GLY A 327 -6.77 9.84 -13.83
N THR A 328 -8.08 10.06 -13.96
CA THR A 328 -9.02 9.10 -14.57
C THR A 328 -8.63 8.80 -16.01
N LYS A 329 -8.40 9.83 -16.85
CA LYS A 329 -7.95 9.64 -18.24
C LYS A 329 -6.64 8.83 -18.34
N ALA A 330 -5.68 9.11 -17.46
CA ALA A 330 -4.42 8.36 -17.44
C ALA A 330 -4.62 6.89 -17.02
N PHE A 331 -5.54 6.65 -16.09
CA PHE A 331 -5.92 5.31 -15.65
C PHE A 331 -6.62 4.52 -16.75
N ASP A 332 -7.55 5.14 -17.48
CA ASP A 332 -8.25 4.52 -18.60
C ASP A 332 -7.27 4.09 -19.69
N GLN A 333 -6.33 4.98 -20.06
CA GLN A 333 -5.25 4.66 -21.00
C GLN A 333 -4.36 3.52 -20.50
N ALA A 334 -4.05 3.47 -19.21
CA ALA A 334 -3.28 2.37 -18.63
C ALA A 334 -4.03 1.03 -18.72
N THR A 335 -5.35 1.06 -18.53
CA THR A 335 -6.23 -0.12 -18.63
C THR A 335 -6.35 -0.60 -20.08
N GLU A 336 -6.46 0.31 -21.05
CA GLU A 336 -6.41 -0.01 -22.48
C GLU A 336 -5.08 -0.66 -22.87
N LEU A 337 -3.96 -0.09 -22.41
CA LEU A 337 -2.63 -0.67 -22.63
C LEU A 337 -2.50 -2.04 -21.99
N TYR A 338 -2.98 -2.22 -20.75
CA TYR A 338 -3.00 -3.50 -20.07
C TYR A 338 -3.72 -4.55 -20.93
N ASN A 339 -4.94 -4.26 -21.37
CA ASN A 339 -5.74 -5.16 -22.19
C ASN A 339 -5.11 -5.46 -23.56
N HIS A 340 -4.34 -4.53 -24.11
CA HIS A 340 -3.61 -4.73 -25.37
C HIS A 340 -2.34 -5.57 -25.22
N LEU A 341 -1.64 -5.44 -24.09
CA LEU A 341 -0.32 -6.03 -23.88
C LEU A 341 -0.34 -7.44 -23.30
N ILE A 342 -1.35 -7.76 -22.49
CA ILE A 342 -1.53 -9.11 -21.95
C ILE A 342 -2.00 -10.07 -23.04
N PRO A 343 -1.69 -11.39 -22.93
CA PRO A 343 -2.16 -12.35 -23.91
C PRO A 343 -3.70 -12.35 -24.00
N LYS A 344 -4.21 -12.55 -25.22
CA LYS A 344 -5.65 -12.69 -25.48
C LYS A 344 -6.05 -14.16 -25.30
N SER A 345 -7.34 -14.43 -25.10
CA SER A 345 -7.88 -15.80 -25.11
C SER A 345 -7.38 -16.57 -26.34
N GLY A 346 -6.57 -17.60 -26.11
CA GLY A 346 -5.95 -18.44 -27.15
C GLY A 346 -4.42 -18.44 -27.15
N GLU A 347 -3.78 -17.39 -26.64
CA GLU A 347 -2.34 -17.38 -26.31
C GLU A 347 -2.20 -17.58 -24.79
N SER A 348 -1.55 -18.66 -24.35
CA SER A 348 -1.58 -19.04 -22.94
C SER A 348 -0.75 -18.12 -22.05
N GLU A 349 0.42 -17.65 -22.51
CA GLU A 349 1.40 -16.96 -21.67
C GLU A 349 2.29 -16.01 -22.49
N ILE A 350 2.76 -14.93 -21.86
CA ILE A 350 3.85 -14.08 -22.36
C ILE A 350 5.01 -14.08 -21.37
N ALA A 351 6.24 -14.20 -21.88
CA ALA A 351 7.43 -14.04 -21.04
C ALA A 351 7.50 -12.61 -20.47
N LEU A 352 7.83 -12.49 -19.17
CA LEU A 352 7.87 -11.20 -18.48
C LEU A 352 8.81 -10.20 -19.17
N GLY A 353 9.98 -10.66 -19.64
CA GLY A 353 10.92 -9.82 -20.39
C GLY A 353 10.29 -9.24 -21.66
N THR A 354 9.60 -10.07 -22.45
CA THR A 354 8.89 -9.64 -23.65
C THR A 354 7.78 -8.63 -23.33
N PHE A 355 7.05 -8.83 -22.23
CA PHE A 355 6.05 -7.87 -21.78
C PHE A 355 6.67 -6.51 -21.46
N ILE A 356 7.76 -6.49 -20.69
CA ILE A 356 8.48 -5.25 -20.36
C ILE A 356 9.02 -4.57 -21.62
N ASP A 357 9.59 -5.32 -22.57
CA ASP A 357 10.08 -4.77 -23.84
C ASP A 357 8.95 -4.12 -24.65
N ARG A 358 7.75 -4.71 -24.65
CA ARG A 358 6.57 -4.12 -25.29
C ARG A 358 6.17 -2.80 -24.62
N ILE A 359 6.20 -2.73 -23.28
CA ILE A 359 5.96 -1.49 -22.54
C ILE A 359 6.96 -0.40 -22.93
N ILE A 360 8.26 -0.72 -22.96
CA ILE A 360 9.32 0.25 -23.30
C ILE A 360 9.12 0.80 -24.72
N LYS A 361 8.70 -0.06 -25.66
CA LYS A 361 8.44 0.34 -27.05
C LYS A 361 7.31 1.36 -27.20
N ILE A 362 6.38 1.44 -26.25
CA ILE A 362 5.34 2.50 -26.22
C ILE A 362 6.00 3.88 -26.06
N GLY A 363 7.17 3.95 -25.44
CA GLY A 363 7.96 5.18 -25.37
C GLY A 363 7.45 6.19 -24.34
N LEU A 364 6.74 5.74 -23.31
CA LEU A 364 6.35 6.58 -22.17
C LEU A 364 7.61 7.18 -21.53
N VAL A 365 7.50 8.45 -21.13
CA VAL A 365 8.56 9.22 -20.46
C VAL A 365 8.16 9.57 -19.04
N TRP A 366 9.15 9.78 -18.19
CA TRP A 366 8.97 10.35 -16.86
C TRP A 366 8.17 11.65 -16.93
N GLY A 367 7.32 11.86 -15.91
CA GLY A 367 6.59 13.11 -15.73
C GLY A 367 7.43 14.17 -15.02
N TYR A 368 6.75 15.16 -14.45
CA TYR A 368 7.37 16.25 -13.70
C TYR A 368 7.04 16.14 -12.22
N SER A 369 8.04 16.36 -11.37
CA SER A 369 7.79 16.57 -9.94
C SER A 369 6.99 17.85 -9.75
N ASN A 370 5.95 17.79 -8.93
CA ASN A 370 5.15 18.96 -8.56
C ASN A 370 5.71 19.72 -7.35
N GLY A 371 6.85 19.30 -6.80
CA GLY A 371 7.55 19.99 -5.70
C GLY A 371 6.73 20.13 -4.42
N THR A 372 5.73 19.26 -4.22
CA THR A 372 4.87 19.29 -3.03
C THR A 372 5.61 18.92 -1.78
#